data_AF-A0A9D6XB82-F1
#
_entry.id   AF-A0A9D6XB82-F1
#
_cell.length_a   1.000
_cell.length_b   1.000
_cell.length_c   1.000
_cell.angle_alpha   90.00
_cell.angle_beta   90.00
_cell.angle_gamma   90.00
#
_symmetry.space_group_name_H-M   'P 1'
#
loop_
_entity.id
_entity.type
_entity.pdbx_description
1 polymer ?
#
loop_
_entity_poly.entity_id
_entity_poly.type
_entity_poly.pdbx_seq_one_letter_code
_entity_poly.pdbx_strand_id
1 'polypeptide(L)'
;EQAGNYASHSGIQWVVLTNGISWRLYHLTFESTGIEHDLAFDVNLTPESDLEEVWKSLSLLSRENILKGELDDFWAYKKTLSPTSLVKALFTEEVLNALRRALKRESEVRLEITDIADSIRRLFNPEVLTEDIKIKKAKKKRKKVIKADGQEEEVEEDAVGETETTSGEKSSAGAPELKDSAPQG
;
A
#
# COMPACT_ATOMS: atom_id res chain seq x y z
N GLU A 1 17.16 8.96 -22.72
CA GLU A 1 18.15 8.32 -21.83
C GLU A 1 19.23 9.24 -21.23
N GLN A 2 19.35 10.53 -21.58
CA GLN A 2 20.40 11.39 -20.99
C GLN A 2 20.03 12.03 -19.64
N ALA A 3 18.75 12.29 -19.37
CA ALA A 3 18.31 12.91 -18.12
C ALA A 3 18.41 11.99 -16.88
N GLY A 4 18.32 10.66 -17.07
CA GLY A 4 18.36 9.69 -15.97
C GLY A 4 19.74 9.51 -15.33
N ASN A 5 20.82 9.54 -16.12
CA ASN A 5 22.18 9.33 -15.62
C ASN A 5 22.72 10.49 -14.76
N TYR A 6 22.29 11.73 -15.00
CA TYR A 6 22.68 12.89 -14.17
C TYR A 6 21.98 12.89 -12.80
N ALA A 7 20.74 12.40 -12.73
CA ALA A 7 19.98 12.33 -11.49
C ALA A 7 20.57 11.32 -10.49
N SER A 8 21.08 10.17 -11.00
CA SER A 8 21.63 9.10 -10.15
C SER A 8 22.96 9.47 -9.47
N HIS A 9 23.73 10.43 -10.00
CA HIS A 9 25.01 10.85 -9.42
C HIS A 9 24.89 12.05 -8.47
N SER A 10 23.75 12.75 -8.48
CA SER A 10 23.56 14.00 -7.71
C SER A 10 22.48 13.91 -6.63
N GLY A 11 21.74 12.79 -6.54
CA GLY A 11 20.64 12.63 -5.59
C GLY A 11 19.45 13.56 -5.86
N ILE A 12 19.33 14.08 -7.09
CA ILE A 12 18.26 15.01 -7.46
C ILE A 12 16.99 14.19 -7.71
N GLN A 13 16.01 14.35 -6.82
CA GLN A 13 14.74 13.62 -6.84
C GLN A 13 13.68 14.26 -7.75
N TRP A 14 13.94 15.46 -8.28
CA TRP A 14 12.94 16.24 -8.99
C TRP A 14 13.37 16.52 -10.43
N VAL A 15 12.49 16.23 -11.40
CA VAL A 15 12.74 16.47 -12.82
C VAL A 15 11.55 17.20 -13.44
N VAL A 16 11.81 18.33 -14.09
CA VAL A 16 10.79 19.06 -14.86
C VAL A 16 10.98 18.77 -16.34
N LEU A 17 9.88 18.44 -17.03
CA LEU A 17 9.79 18.34 -18.48
C LEU A 17 8.81 19.39 -18.99
N THR A 18 9.27 20.23 -19.92
CA THR A 18 8.41 21.27 -20.52
C THR A 18 8.73 21.50 -21.98
N ASN A 19 7.72 21.86 -22.76
CA ASN A 19 7.83 22.38 -24.13
C ASN A 19 7.43 23.87 -24.22
N GLY A 20 7.32 24.55 -23.07
CA GLY A 20 6.85 25.93 -22.94
C GLY A 20 5.34 26.05 -22.67
N ILE A 21 4.51 25.16 -23.23
CA ILE A 21 3.06 25.14 -23.01
C ILE A 21 2.69 24.13 -21.94
N SER A 22 3.18 22.90 -22.06
CA SER A 22 2.94 21.81 -21.11
C SER A 22 4.09 21.73 -20.12
N TRP A 23 3.76 21.59 -18.84
CA TRP A 23 4.71 21.51 -17.74
C TRP A 23 4.41 20.27 -16.90
N ARG A 24 5.36 19.35 -16.89
CA ARG A 24 5.28 18.10 -16.13
C ARG A 24 6.39 18.04 -15.13
N LEU A 25 6.02 17.84 -13.86
CA LEU A 25 6.97 17.59 -12.79
C LEU A 25 6.94 16.10 -12.44
N TYR A 26 8.11 15.49 -12.39
CA TYR A 26 8.32 14.11 -12.01
C TYR A 26 9.13 14.03 -10.72
N HIS A 27 8.71 13.14 -9.83
CA HIS A 27 9.49 12.71 -8.67
C HIS A 27 10.19 11.38 -9.00
N LEU A 28 11.48 11.31 -8.73
CA LEU A 28 12.32 10.13 -8.94
C LEU A 28 12.46 9.36 -7.64
N THR A 29 12.06 8.10 -7.68
CA THR A 29 12.33 7.15 -6.59
C THR A 29 13.47 6.24 -7.03
N PHE A 30 14.59 6.30 -6.31
CA PHE A 30 15.75 5.45 -6.56
C PHE A 30 15.59 4.16 -5.76
N GLU A 31 15.33 3.04 -6.43
CA GLU A 31 15.28 1.72 -5.84
C GLU A 31 16.50 0.88 -6.29
N SER A 32 16.79 -0.21 -5.59
CA SER A 32 17.89 -1.12 -5.94
C SER A 32 17.76 -1.75 -7.33
N THR A 33 16.55 -1.80 -7.88
CA THR A 33 16.19 -2.40 -9.17
C THR A 33 16.12 -1.40 -10.32
N GLY A 34 16.09 -0.08 -10.05
CA GLY A 34 15.95 0.94 -11.07
C GLY A 34 15.48 2.31 -10.55
N ILE A 35 15.18 3.21 -11.49
CA ILE A 35 14.63 4.53 -11.21
C ILE A 35 13.16 4.52 -11.61
N GLU A 36 12.28 4.72 -10.63
CA GLU A 36 10.85 4.91 -10.86
C GLU A 36 10.56 6.40 -11.06
N HIS A 37 9.71 6.71 -12.05
CA HIS A 37 9.33 8.07 -12.42
C HIS A 37 7.84 8.28 -12.10
N ASP A 38 7.54 8.94 -10.98
CA ASP A 38 6.17 9.28 -10.61
C ASP A 38 5.80 10.70 -11.09
N LEU A 39 4.62 10.86 -11.69
CA LEU A 39 4.13 12.19 -12.09
C LEU A 39 3.56 12.95 -10.88
N ALA A 40 4.21 14.06 -10.51
CA ALA A 40 3.80 14.94 -9.41
C ALA A 40 2.71 15.93 -9.84
N PHE A 41 2.84 16.59 -10.98
CA PHE A 41 1.74 17.33 -11.62
C PHE A 41 1.97 17.44 -13.13
N ASP A 42 0.89 17.66 -13.88
CA ASP A 42 0.89 18.00 -15.30
C ASP A 42 -0.08 19.16 -15.50
N VAL A 43 0.45 20.32 -15.91
CA VAL A 43 -0.33 21.53 -16.14
C VAL A 43 -0.04 22.10 -17.52
N ASN A 44 -1.06 22.67 -18.14
CA ASN A 44 -0.95 23.33 -19.44
C ASN A 44 -1.17 24.83 -19.30
N LEU A 45 -0.46 25.60 -20.12
CA LEU A 45 -0.60 27.05 -20.23
C LEU A 45 -1.48 27.42 -21.42
N THR A 46 -2.68 26.85 -21.48
CA THR A 46 -3.68 27.17 -22.50
C THR A 46 -4.77 28.09 -21.93
N PRO A 47 -5.49 28.87 -22.77
CA PRO A 47 -6.58 29.74 -22.30
C PRO A 47 -7.73 29.00 -21.58
N GLU A 48 -7.85 27.70 -21.83
CA GLU A 48 -8.88 26.83 -21.24
C GLU A 48 -8.44 26.24 -19.89
N SER A 49 -7.18 26.40 -19.51
CA SER A 49 -6.64 25.84 -18.27
C SER A 49 -7.09 26.66 -17.06
N ASP A 50 -7.30 26.00 -15.92
CA ASP A 50 -7.54 26.68 -14.65
C ASP A 50 -6.28 27.41 -14.20
N LEU A 51 -6.28 28.73 -14.37
CA LEU A 51 -5.14 29.59 -14.07
C LEU A 51 -4.73 29.50 -12.59
N GLU A 52 -5.67 29.25 -11.68
CA GLU A 52 -5.39 29.14 -10.26
C GLU A 52 -4.63 27.84 -9.94
N GLU A 53 -5.01 26.72 -10.57
CA GLU A 53 -4.32 25.44 -10.45
C GLU A 53 -2.91 25.49 -11.07
N VAL A 54 -2.81 26.10 -12.25
CA VAL A 54 -1.55 26.35 -12.94
C VAL A 54 -0.61 27.18 -12.06
N TRP A 55 -1.11 28.30 -11.51
CA TRP A 55 -0.33 29.17 -10.63
C TRP A 55 0.15 28.42 -9.40
N LYS A 56 -0.74 27.69 -8.70
CA LYS A 56 -0.37 26.87 -7.55
C LYS A 56 0.74 25.88 -7.89
N SER A 57 0.58 25.15 -8.99
CA SER A 57 1.55 24.12 -9.42
C SER A 57 2.91 24.71 -9.77
N LEU A 58 2.94 25.78 -10.58
CA LEU A 58 4.19 26.42 -10.98
C LEU A 58 4.85 27.22 -9.86
N SER A 59 4.07 27.75 -8.90
CA SER A 59 4.61 28.46 -7.74
C SER A 59 5.51 27.56 -6.88
N LEU A 60 5.25 26.24 -6.84
CA LEU A 60 6.09 25.27 -6.14
C LEU A 60 7.52 25.19 -6.71
N LEU A 61 7.70 25.55 -7.99
CA LEU A 61 9.02 25.58 -8.64
C LEU A 61 9.78 26.88 -8.36
N SER A 62 9.19 27.83 -7.65
CA SER A 62 9.87 29.06 -7.27
C SER A 62 11.02 28.76 -6.30
N ARG A 63 12.11 29.53 -6.39
CA ARG A 63 13.27 29.38 -5.51
C ARG A 63 12.89 29.47 -4.04
N GLU A 64 11.95 30.34 -3.70
CA GLU A 64 11.48 30.51 -2.32
C GLU A 64 10.83 29.24 -1.79
N ASN A 65 9.92 28.64 -2.55
CA ASN A 65 9.17 27.46 -2.13
C ASN A 65 10.05 26.21 -2.11
N ILE A 66 11.00 26.10 -3.04
CA ILE A 66 12.02 25.04 -3.04
C ILE A 66 12.89 25.14 -1.77
N LEU A 67 13.33 26.35 -1.40
CA LEU A 67 14.15 26.53 -0.19
C LEU A 67 13.37 26.25 1.11
N LYS A 68 12.05 26.46 1.10
CA LYS A 68 11.16 26.12 2.21
C LYS A 68 10.84 24.62 2.30
N GLY A 69 11.13 23.84 1.26
CA GLY A 69 10.78 22.41 1.19
C GLY A 69 9.32 22.14 0.83
N GLU A 70 8.57 23.13 0.33
CA GLU A 70 7.14 22.99 0.02
C GLU A 70 6.88 21.95 -1.09
N LEU A 71 7.87 21.71 -1.95
CA LEU A 71 7.79 20.69 -2.99
C LEU A 71 7.73 19.27 -2.40
N ASP A 72 8.51 19.03 -1.35
CA ASP A 72 8.55 17.74 -0.65
C ASP A 72 7.28 17.54 0.19
N ASP A 73 6.77 18.62 0.81
CA ASP A 73 5.48 18.60 1.51
C ASP A 73 4.32 18.28 0.56
N PHE A 74 4.30 18.92 -0.61
CA PHE A 74 3.33 18.64 -1.67
C PHE A 74 3.41 17.17 -2.11
N TRP A 75 4.62 16.65 -2.28
CA TRP A 75 4.83 15.25 -2.65
C TRP A 75 4.32 14.27 -1.59
N ALA A 76 4.67 14.53 -0.32
CA ALA A 76 4.24 13.72 0.80
C ALA A 76 2.71 13.71 0.89
N TYR A 77 2.07 14.88 0.77
CA TYR A 77 0.62 14.99 0.70
C TYR A 77 0.05 14.13 -0.44
N LYS A 78 0.57 14.26 -1.66
CA LYS A 78 0.10 13.49 -2.82
C LYS A 78 0.27 11.97 -2.62
N LYS A 79 1.41 11.53 -2.09
CA LYS A 79 1.68 10.10 -1.87
C LYS A 79 0.81 9.52 -0.76
N THR A 80 0.51 10.28 0.29
CA THR A 80 -0.42 9.85 1.36
C THR A 80 -1.86 9.72 0.86
N LEU A 81 -2.28 10.60 -0.05
CA LEU A 81 -3.61 10.54 -0.67
C LEU A 81 -3.69 9.56 -1.86
N SER A 82 -2.60 8.87 -2.19
CA SER A 82 -2.60 7.91 -3.29
C SER A 82 -3.56 6.73 -3.02
N PRO A 83 -4.20 6.14 -4.05
CA PRO A 83 -5.12 5.02 -3.88
C PRO A 83 -4.51 3.88 -3.07
N THR A 84 -3.25 3.53 -3.33
CA THR A 84 -2.52 2.48 -2.61
C THR A 84 -2.37 2.81 -1.12
N SER A 85 -2.04 4.06 -0.78
CA SER A 85 -1.94 4.51 0.62
C SER A 85 -3.29 4.46 1.33
N LEU A 86 -4.35 4.93 0.68
CA LEU A 86 -5.72 4.90 1.22
C LEU A 86 -6.21 3.47 1.46
N VAL A 87 -6.00 2.59 0.49
CA VAL A 87 -6.37 1.17 0.62
C VAL A 87 -5.58 0.52 1.76
N LYS A 88 -4.27 0.74 1.83
CA LYS A 88 -3.46 0.24 2.96
C LYS A 88 -3.99 0.73 4.31
N ALA A 89 -4.48 1.97 4.39
CA ALA A 89 -5.06 2.53 5.61
C ALA A 89 -6.44 1.90 5.94
N LEU A 90 -7.28 1.65 4.94
CA LEU A 90 -8.59 1.00 5.12
C LEU A 90 -8.48 -0.43 5.65
N PHE A 91 -7.47 -1.18 5.21
CA PHE A 91 -7.23 -2.57 5.64
C PHE A 91 -6.43 -2.70 6.95
N THR A 92 -6.36 -1.62 7.75
CA THR A 92 -5.80 -1.69 9.10
C THR A 92 -6.82 -2.29 10.08
N GLU A 93 -6.34 -3.01 11.09
CA GLU A 93 -7.19 -3.62 12.10
C GLU A 93 -8.07 -2.59 12.84
N GLU A 94 -7.57 -1.38 13.07
CA GLU A 94 -8.32 -0.31 13.72
C GLU A 94 -9.53 0.14 12.90
N VAL A 95 -9.35 0.38 11.60
CA VAL A 95 -10.41 0.82 10.68
C VAL A 95 -11.41 -0.30 10.44
N LEU A 96 -10.94 -1.53 10.22
CA LEU A 96 -11.83 -2.69 10.03
C LEU A 96 -12.67 -2.95 11.29
N ASN A 97 -12.10 -2.80 12.49
CA ASN A 97 -12.85 -2.92 13.74
C ASN A 97 -13.85 -1.77 13.94
N ALA A 98 -13.48 -0.54 13.57
CA ALA A 98 -14.40 0.60 13.60
C ALA A 98 -15.60 0.37 12.67
N LEU A 99 -15.34 -0.13 11.46
CA LEU A 99 -16.39 -0.46 10.49
C LEU A 99 -17.26 -1.62 10.98
N ARG A 100 -16.67 -2.67 11.56
CA ARG A 100 -17.41 -3.77 12.20
C ARG A 100 -18.36 -3.27 13.28
N ARG A 101 -17.90 -2.33 14.12
CA ARG A 101 -18.74 -1.73 15.18
C ARG A 101 -19.87 -0.86 14.61
N ALA A 102 -19.60 -0.12 13.53
CA ALA A 102 -20.62 0.66 12.85
C ALA A 102 -21.70 -0.23 12.23
N LEU A 103 -21.31 -1.26 11.49
CA LEU A 103 -22.22 -2.23 10.87
C LEU A 103 -23.01 -3.03 11.90
N LYS A 104 -22.40 -3.41 13.03
CA LYS A 104 -23.10 -4.08 14.14
C LYS A 104 -24.13 -3.18 14.83
N ARG A 105 -23.97 -1.86 14.76
CA ARG A 105 -24.98 -0.92 15.31
C ARG A 105 -26.22 -0.86 14.43
N GLU A 106 -26.03 -1.00 13.12
CA GLU A 106 -27.09 -0.94 12.12
C GLU A 106 -27.76 -2.30 11.87
N SER A 107 -26.99 -3.38 12.03
CA SER A 107 -27.45 -4.77 11.87
C SER A 107 -27.15 -5.57 13.12
N GLU A 108 -28.13 -6.32 13.63
CA GLU A 108 -27.97 -7.17 14.82
C GLU A 108 -27.15 -8.45 14.55
N VAL A 109 -26.47 -8.50 13.40
CA VAL A 109 -25.75 -9.66 12.87
C VAL A 109 -24.30 -9.67 13.37
N ARG A 110 -23.80 -10.86 13.68
CA ARG A 110 -22.38 -11.08 13.96
C ARG A 110 -21.60 -11.12 12.65
N LEU A 111 -20.80 -10.09 12.41
CA LEU A 111 -19.88 -10.02 11.27
C LEU A 111 -18.46 -10.38 11.70
N GLU A 112 -17.73 -11.14 10.89
CA GLU A 112 -16.30 -11.35 11.05
C GLU A 112 -15.50 -10.26 10.33
N ILE A 113 -14.26 -10.03 10.78
CA ILE A 113 -13.38 -9.00 10.20
C ILE A 113 -12.96 -9.41 8.77
N THR A 114 -12.81 -10.70 8.53
CA THR A 114 -12.49 -11.33 7.24
C THR A 114 -13.59 -11.05 6.21
N ASP A 115 -14.84 -11.28 6.55
CA ASP A 115 -15.98 -11.05 5.65
C ASP A 115 -16.10 -9.58 5.23
N ILE A 116 -15.85 -8.67 6.17
CA ILE A 116 -15.83 -7.22 5.91
C ILE A 116 -14.67 -6.87 4.97
N ALA A 117 -13.48 -7.40 5.24
CA ALA A 117 -12.32 -7.16 4.38
C ALA A 117 -12.54 -7.69 2.96
N ASP A 118 -13.11 -8.88 2.79
CA ASP A 118 -13.38 -9.46 1.49
C ASP A 118 -14.51 -8.73 0.74
N SER A 119 -15.51 -8.24 1.45
CA SER A 119 -16.54 -7.38 0.87
C SER A 119 -15.96 -6.06 0.37
N ILE A 120 -15.07 -5.43 1.13
CA ILE A 120 -14.36 -4.22 0.71
C ILE A 120 -13.47 -4.51 -0.51
N ARG A 121 -12.78 -5.65 -0.55
CA ARG A 121 -11.99 -6.06 -1.73
C ARG A 121 -12.86 -6.16 -2.98
N ARG A 122 -14.07 -6.70 -2.88
CA ARG A 122 -15.00 -6.79 -4.02
C ARG A 122 -15.49 -5.43 -4.54
N LEU A 123 -15.47 -4.39 -3.71
CA LEU A 123 -15.90 -3.04 -4.10
C LEU A 123 -14.85 -2.27 -4.89
N PHE A 124 -13.56 -2.62 -4.77
CA PHE A 124 -12.48 -1.94 -5.49
C PHE A 124 -12.20 -2.61 -6.84
N ASN A 125 -11.95 -1.78 -7.86
CA ASN A 125 -11.45 -2.27 -9.15
C ASN A 125 -10.11 -3.00 -8.96
N PRO A 126 -9.84 -4.07 -9.73
CA PRO A 126 -8.63 -4.88 -9.58
C PRO A 126 -7.34 -4.08 -9.77
N GLU A 127 -7.34 -2.98 -10.53
CA GLU A 127 -6.15 -2.12 -10.70
C GLU A 127 -5.71 -1.39 -9.42
N VAL A 128 -6.62 -1.15 -8.48
CA VAL A 128 -6.33 -0.49 -7.20
C VAL A 128 -5.85 -1.51 -6.15
N LEU A 129 -6.19 -2.78 -6.36
CA LEU A 129 -5.84 -3.90 -5.49
C LEU A 129 -4.51 -4.50 -5.96
N THR A 130 -3.40 -3.82 -5.68
CA THR A 130 -2.09 -4.50 -5.73
C THR A 130 -2.13 -5.71 -4.77
N GLU A 131 -1.73 -6.89 -5.25
CA GLU A 131 -1.99 -8.23 -4.69
C GLU A 131 -1.54 -8.46 -3.22
N ASP A 132 -0.90 -7.48 -2.57
CA ASP A 132 -0.26 -7.58 -1.26
C ASP A 132 -0.98 -6.84 -0.10
N ILE A 133 -2.27 -6.52 -0.23
CA ILE A 133 -3.01 -5.86 0.87
C ILE A 133 -3.39 -6.91 1.93
N LYS A 134 -2.40 -7.22 2.78
CA LYS A 134 -2.54 -8.02 4.00
C LYS A 134 -3.02 -7.13 5.15
N ILE A 135 -3.93 -7.65 5.97
CA ILE A 135 -4.43 -6.96 7.16
C ILE A 135 -3.25 -6.70 8.10
N LYS A 136 -2.87 -5.43 8.26
CA LYS A 136 -1.80 -5.04 9.18
C LYS A 136 -2.36 -5.07 10.61
N LYS A 137 -1.97 -6.08 11.38
CA LYS A 137 -2.24 -6.15 12.82
C LYS A 137 -1.47 -5.04 13.54
N ALA A 138 -2.12 -4.38 14.49
CA ALA A 138 -1.45 -3.37 15.30
C ALA A 138 -0.34 -4.04 16.14
N LYS A 139 0.92 -3.59 16.01
CA LYS A 139 2.00 -4.06 16.89
C LYS A 139 1.68 -3.60 18.32
N LYS A 140 1.31 -4.55 19.19
CA LYS A 140 1.19 -4.29 20.64
C LYS A 140 2.50 -3.68 21.13
N LYS A 141 2.50 -2.40 21.53
CA LYS A 141 3.60 -1.81 22.29
C LYS A 141 3.69 -2.59 23.60
N ARG A 142 4.71 -3.45 23.74
CA ARG A 142 5.05 -4.08 25.03
C ARG A 142 5.32 -2.95 26.02
N LYS A 143 4.39 -2.71 26.96
CA LYS A 143 4.64 -1.87 28.13
C LYS A 143 5.76 -2.55 28.91
N LYS A 144 6.99 -2.01 28.89
CA LYS A 144 8.01 -2.36 29.87
C LYS A 144 7.49 -1.89 31.23
N VAL A 145 6.93 -2.80 32.01
CA VAL A 145 6.72 -2.59 33.43
C VAL A 145 8.10 -2.72 34.07
N ILE A 146 8.74 -1.59 34.38
CA ILE A 146 9.89 -1.58 35.26
C ILE A 146 9.32 -1.77 36.66
N LYS A 147 9.40 -2.99 37.19
CA LYS A 147 9.16 -3.28 38.61
C LYS A 147 10.51 -3.17 39.32
N ALA A 148 10.61 -2.25 40.27
CA ALA A 148 11.73 -2.17 41.19
C ALA A 148 11.57 -3.30 42.23
N ASP A 149 12.13 -4.46 41.95
CA ASP A 149 13.01 -5.19 42.86
C ASP A 149 13.60 -6.39 42.08
N GLY A 150 14.88 -6.67 42.30
CA GLY A 150 15.66 -7.60 41.49
C GLY A 150 15.24 -9.05 41.68
N GLN A 151 14.58 -9.62 40.67
CA GLN A 151 14.63 -11.04 40.30
C GLN A 151 14.11 -11.17 38.87
N GLU A 152 15.00 -11.56 37.96
CA GLU A 152 14.66 -11.92 36.58
C GLU A 152 14.04 -13.33 36.60
N GLU A 153 12.72 -13.42 36.61
CA GLU A 153 12.02 -14.63 36.15
C GLU A 153 11.62 -14.42 34.69
N GLU A 154 12.19 -15.24 33.80
CA GLU A 154 11.62 -15.49 32.48
C GLU A 154 10.25 -16.14 32.68
N VAL A 155 9.18 -15.34 32.54
CA VAL A 155 7.85 -15.90 32.30
C VAL A 155 7.76 -16.20 30.81
N GLU A 156 8.07 -17.44 30.48
CA GLU A 156 7.73 -18.09 29.22
C GLU A 156 6.19 -18.11 29.11
N GLU A 157 5.64 -17.16 28.36
CA GLU A 157 4.22 -17.22 27.99
C GLU A 157 4.10 -18.15 26.79
N ASP A 158 3.97 -19.44 27.11
CA ASP A 158 3.62 -20.53 26.20
C ASP A 158 2.41 -20.12 25.35
N ALA A 159 2.65 -19.91 24.05
CA ALA A 159 1.59 -19.87 23.06
C ALA A 159 1.20 -21.30 22.68
N VAL A 160 0.45 -21.97 23.57
CA VAL A 160 -0.33 -23.17 23.22
C VAL A 160 -1.75 -22.73 22.84
N GLY A 161 -2.22 -23.25 21.72
CA GLY A 161 -3.52 -23.00 21.10
C GLY A 161 -3.45 -23.48 19.65
N GLU A 162 -3.09 -24.74 19.44
CA GLU A 162 -4.05 -25.83 19.19
C GLU A 162 -4.56 -25.80 17.75
N THR A 163 -3.84 -26.49 16.88
CA THR A 163 -4.44 -27.20 15.75
C THR A 163 -4.77 -28.60 16.22
N GLU A 164 -6.03 -28.86 16.57
CA GLU A 164 -6.57 -30.23 16.60
C GLU A 164 -7.58 -30.42 15.48
N THR A 165 -7.15 -31.25 14.53
CA THR A 165 -7.95 -32.17 13.71
C THR A 165 -8.81 -33.10 14.59
N THR A 166 -10.01 -33.52 14.18
CA THR A 166 -10.36 -34.83 13.56
C THR A 166 -11.90 -34.81 13.31
N SER A 167 -12.55 -35.53 12.39
CA SER A 167 -12.48 -36.94 11.96
C SER A 167 -12.98 -37.06 10.50
N GLY A 168 -12.38 -37.86 9.60
CA GLY A 168 -12.44 -39.34 9.51
C GLY A 168 -13.80 -39.77 8.91
N GLU A 169 -13.99 -40.61 7.89
CA GLU A 169 -13.30 -41.76 7.25
C GLU A 169 -14.15 -42.03 5.95
N LYS A 170 -13.74 -42.64 4.83
CA LYS A 170 -13.19 -43.99 4.67
C LYS A 170 -12.92 -44.31 3.16
N SER A 171 -11.85 -45.08 2.92
CA SER A 171 -11.45 -46.01 1.84
C SER A 171 -12.34 -46.18 0.58
N SER A 172 -11.81 -46.46 -0.62
CA SER A 172 -10.92 -47.59 -0.93
C SER A 172 -10.42 -47.60 -2.39
N ALA A 173 -9.28 -48.30 -2.58
CA ALA A 173 -8.77 -48.98 -3.80
C ALA A 173 -8.43 -48.10 -5.02
N GLY A 174 -7.30 -48.22 -5.72
CA GLY A 174 -6.30 -49.28 -5.83
C GLY A 174 -5.73 -49.15 -7.25
N ALA A 175 -4.41 -48.98 -7.38
CA ALA A 175 -3.66 -49.01 -8.65
C ALA A 175 -3.66 -50.44 -9.27
N PRO A 176 -3.08 -50.74 -10.47
CA PRO A 176 -2.15 -49.93 -11.26
C PRO A 176 -2.26 -50.00 -12.82
N GLU A 177 -1.43 -49.19 -13.49
CA GLU A 177 -0.70 -49.38 -14.76
C GLU A 177 -1.26 -50.28 -15.89
N LEU A 178 -1.39 -49.74 -17.12
CA LEU A 178 -0.49 -49.99 -18.27
C LEU A 178 -1.06 -49.54 -19.64
N LYS A 179 -0.15 -49.05 -20.49
CA LYS A 179 -0.08 -49.05 -21.97
C LYS A 179 -0.59 -47.85 -22.78
N ASP A 180 0.40 -47.20 -23.39
CA ASP A 180 0.58 -46.99 -24.84
C ASP A 180 -0.67 -46.77 -25.71
N SER A 181 -0.82 -45.56 -26.24
CA SER A 181 -0.68 -45.29 -27.69
C SER A 181 -1.13 -43.87 -28.02
N ALA A 182 -0.22 -43.10 -28.61
CA ALA A 182 -0.58 -42.01 -29.52
C ALA A 182 -0.79 -42.59 -30.95
N PRO A 183 -1.01 -41.77 -31.98
CA PRO A 183 -2.18 -40.95 -32.27
C PRO A 183 -2.74 -41.30 -33.67
N GLN A 184 -3.99 -40.97 -34.01
CA GLN A 184 -4.38 -40.72 -35.41
C GLN A 184 -5.62 -39.82 -35.50
N GLY A 185 -5.58 -38.86 -36.43
CA GLY A 185 -6.74 -38.17 -36.99
C GLY A 185 -6.67 -36.66 -36.88
#